data_AF-A0A968BSW0-F1
#
_entry.id   AF-A0A968BSW0-F1
#
_cell.length_a   1.000
_cell.length_b   1.000
_cell.length_c   1.000
_cell.angle_alpha   90.00
_cell.angle_beta   90.00
_cell.angle_gamma   90.00
#
_symmetry.space_group_name_H-M   'P 1'
#
loop_
_entity.id
_entity.type
_entity.pdbx_description
1 polymer ?
#
loop_
_entity_poly.entity_id
_entity_poly.type
_entity_poly.pdbx_seq_one_letter_code
_entity_poly.pdbx_strand_id
1 'polypeptide(L)' 'MADQENALKFPCPSCGAEMDFDAEQGTLACAYCGHTSTVPITQQEIREYDLETALSDMLAAPH' A
#
# COMPACT_ATOMS: atom_id res chain seq x y z
N MET A 1 18.48 -15.57 0.80
CA MET A 1 18.47 -14.14 1.17
C MET A 1 17.75 -13.40 0.05
N ALA A 2 16.42 -13.38 0.09
CA ALA A 2 15.61 -12.56 -0.82
C ALA A 2 14.66 -11.80 0.09
N ASP A 3 15.12 -10.63 0.48
CA ASP A 3 14.32 -9.62 1.15
C ASP A 3 13.18 -9.24 0.19
N GLN A 4 11.96 -9.62 0.53
CA GLN A 4 10.76 -9.17 -0.17
C GLN A 4 10.07 -8.14 0.70
N GLU A 5 10.77 -7.03 1.00
CA GLU A 5 10.13 -5.79 1.40
C GLU A 5 9.41 -5.24 0.16
N ASN A 6 8.19 -5.73 -0.08
CA ASN A 6 7.31 -5.21 -1.12
C ASN A 6 6.79 -3.83 -0.68
N ALA A 7 7.67 -2.83 -0.71
CA ALA A 7 7.30 -1.44 -0.46
C ALA A 7 6.22 -1.05 -1.48
N LEU A 8 5.05 -0.66 -0.98
CA LEU A 8 3.95 -0.17 -1.80
C LEU A 8 4.42 1.09 -2.54
N LYS A 9 4.67 0.97 -3.84
CA LYS A 9 5.09 2.10 -4.68
C LYS A 9 3.87 2.82 -5.21
N PHE A 10 3.82 4.14 -5.03
CA PHE A 10 2.73 4.99 -5.52
C PHE A 10 3.22 5.85 -6.69
N PRO A 11 3.10 5.39 -7.95
CA PRO A 11 3.56 6.16 -9.11
C PRO A 11 2.65 7.36 -9.38
N CYS A 12 3.25 8.52 -9.60
CA CYS A 12 2.55 9.78 -9.90
C CYS A 12 1.86 9.73 -11.26
N PRO A 13 0.56 10.04 -11.37
CA PRO A 13 -0.14 10.04 -12.66
C PRO A 13 0.33 11.13 -13.63
N SER A 14 0.95 12.21 -13.12
CA SER A 14 1.44 13.32 -13.95
C SER A 14 2.85 13.14 -14.50
N CYS A 15 3.75 12.46 -13.77
CA CYS A 15 5.16 12.34 -14.17
C CYS A 15 5.75 10.92 -14.06
N GLY A 16 5.03 9.97 -13.48
CA GLY A 16 5.48 8.60 -13.27
C GLY A 16 6.50 8.41 -12.14
N ALA A 17 6.92 9.47 -11.45
CA ALA A 17 7.82 9.38 -10.30
C ALA A 17 7.10 8.79 -9.07
N GLU A 18 7.86 8.21 -8.14
CA GLU A 18 7.33 7.73 -6.87
C GLU A 18 6.83 8.91 -6.00
N MET A 19 5.63 8.78 -5.46
CA MET A 19 5.01 9.74 -4.55
C MET A 19 5.22 9.32 -3.09
N ASP A 20 5.40 10.30 -2.23
CA ASP A 20 5.58 10.11 -0.79
C ASP A 20 4.27 10.40 -0.04
N PHE A 21 4.03 9.69 1.07
CA PHE A 21 2.82 9.87 1.86
C PHE A 21 3.06 10.85 3.01
N ASP A 22 2.42 12.01 2.91
CA ASP A 22 2.41 13.04 3.94
C ASP A 22 1.40 12.67 5.02
N ALA A 23 1.89 12.17 6.15
CA ALA A 23 1.06 11.74 7.28
C ALA A 23 0.38 12.91 8.01
N GLU A 24 0.94 14.12 7.92
CA GLU A 24 0.37 15.32 8.54
C GLU A 24 -0.92 15.75 7.81
N GLN A 25 -0.92 15.66 6.48
CA GLN A 25 -2.04 16.08 5.64
C GLN A 25 -2.90 14.92 5.13
N GLY A 26 -2.44 13.67 5.27
CA GLY A 26 -3.12 12.49 4.72
C GLY A 26 -3.15 12.50 3.18
N THR A 27 -2.08 12.99 2.56
CA THR A 27 -2.01 13.16 1.09
C THR A 27 -0.75 12.50 0.53
N LEU A 28 -0.82 12.07 -0.72
CA LEU A 28 0.35 11.68 -1.51
C LEU A 28 0.89 12.91 -2.22
N ALA A 29 2.17 13.23 -2.00
CA ALA A 29 2.85 14.36 -2.62
C ALA A 29 4.00 13.88 -3.51
N CYS A 30 4.07 14.41 -4.73
CA CYS A 30 5.18 14.15 -5.64
C CYS A 30 6.25 15.26 -5.51
N ALA A 31 7.43 14.91 -5.01
CA ALA A 31 8.56 15.83 -4.88
C ALA A 31 9.13 16.34 -6.23
N TYR A 32 8.79 15.67 -7.34
CA TYR A 32 9.33 16.00 -8.67
C TYR A 32 8.49 17.02 -9.43
N CYS A 33 7.16 16.87 -9.45
CA CYS A 33 6.26 17.74 -10.20
C CYS A 33 5.35 18.60 -9.31
N GLY A 34 5.35 18.38 -7.99
CA GLY A 34 4.50 19.10 -7.04
C GLY A 34 3.04 18.65 -7.04
N HIS A 35 2.71 17.55 -7.73
CA HIS A 35 1.35 17.01 -7.71
C HIS A 35 1.00 16.46 -6.32
N THR A 36 -0.18 16.82 -5.81
CA THR A 36 -0.72 16.30 -4.55
C THR A 36 -2.04 15.58 -4.79
N SER A 37 -2.24 14.46 -4.11
CA SER A 37 -3.44 13.62 -4.20
C SER A 37 -3.91 13.26 -2.79
N THR A 38 -5.17 13.56 -2.47
CA THR A 38 -5.75 13.22 -1.16
C THR A 38 -6.01 11.72 -1.05
N VAL A 39 -5.58 11.10 0.05
CA VAL A 39 -5.88 9.69 0.33
C VAL A 39 -7.20 9.63 1.11
N PRO A 40 -8.24 8.97 0.59
CA PRO A 40 -9.52 8.89 1.28
C PRO A 40 -9.39 8.01 2.52
N ILE A 41 -9.72 8.57 3.69
CA ILE A 41 -9.92 7.78 4.91
C ILE A 41 -11.26 7.08 4.78
N THR A 42 -11.24 5.74 4.81
CA THR A 42 -12.45 4.94 4.72
C THR A 42 -12.85 4.45 6.12
N GLN A 43 -14.15 4.38 6.39
CA GLN A 43 -14.70 3.81 7.64
C GLN A 43 -14.95 2.30 7.50
N GLN A 44 -14.11 1.61 6.72
CA GLN A 44 -14.28 0.17 6.57
C GLN A 44 -13.99 -0.53 7.91
N GLU A 45 -14.80 -1.53 8.22
CA GLU A 45 -14.58 -2.35 9.40
C GLU A 45 -13.23 -3.06 9.27
N ILE A 46 -12.36 -2.86 10.28
CA ILE A 46 -11.07 -3.54 10.35
C ILE A 46 -11.37 -5.01 10.64
N ARG A 47 -11.15 -5.88 9.63
CA ARG A 47 -11.34 -7.31 9.79
C ARG A 47 -10.07 -7.95 10.33
N GLU A 48 -10.19 -8.58 11.49
CA GLU A 48 -9.16 -9.44 12.04
C GLU A 48 -9.17 -10.77 11.28
N TYR A 49 -8.02 -11.15 10.73
CA TYR A 49 -7.83 -12.41 10.02
C TYR A 49 -6.99 -13.35 10.85
N ASP A 50 -7.46 -14.60 11.00
CA ASP A 50 -6.75 -15.64 11.71
C ASP A 50 -5.56 -16.15 10.90
N LEU A 51 -4.37 -16.01 11.47
CA LEU A 51 -3.11 -16.36 10.80
C LEU A 51 -3.00 -17.87 10.54
N GLU A 52 -3.40 -18.70 11.51
CA GLU A 52 -3.31 -20.17 11.43
C GLU A 52 -4.16 -20.72 10.28
N THR A 53 -5.36 -20.18 10.13
CA THR A 53 -6.29 -20.50 9.05
C THR A 53 -5.73 -20.08 7.68
N ALA A 54 -5.20 -18.86 7.55
CA ALA A 54 -4.66 -18.35 6.29
C ALA A 54 -3.43 -19.16 5.80
N LEU A 55 -2.54 -19.54 6.73
CA LEU A 55 -1.38 -20.37 6.42
C LEU A 55 -1.79 -21.77 5.96
N SER A 56 -2.79 -22.37 6.64
CA SER A 56 -3.30 -23.69 6.27
C SER A 56 -3.92 -23.70 4.87
N ASP A 57 -4.67 -22.66 4.50
CA ASP A 57 -5.26 -22.50 3.16
C ASP A 57 -4.17 -22.38 2.07
N MET A 58 -3.17 -21.52 2.29
CA MET A 58 -2.05 -21.34 1.36
C MET A 58 -1.24 -22.63 1.14
N LEU A 59 -1.09 -23.48 2.17
CA LEU A 59 -0.40 -24.77 2.05
C LEU A 59 -1.29 -25.87 1.43
N ALA A 60 -2.61 -25.76 1.56
CA ALA A 60 -3.56 -26.74 1.04
C ALA A 60 -3.93 -26.50 -0.44
N ALA A 61 -3.73 -25.29 -0.95
CA ALA A 61 -3.98 -24.97 -2.36
C ALA A 61 -2.95 -25.68 -3.28
N PRO A 62 -3.39 -26.45 -4.29
CA PRO A 62 -2.49 -26.95 -5.33
C PRO A 62 -2.05 -25.78 -6.21
N HIS A 63 -0.74 -25.68 -6.45
CA HIS A 63 -0.14 -24.79 -7.44
C HIS A 63 -0.27 -25.35 -8.86
#